data_AF-A0A1I6SGI6-F1
#
_entry.id   AF-A0A1I6SGI6-F1
#
_cell.length_a   1.000
_cell.length_b   1.000
_cell.length_c   1.000
_cell.angle_alpha   90.00
_cell.angle_beta   90.00
_cell.angle_gamma   90.00
#
_symmetry.space_group_name_H-M   'P 1'
#
loop_
_entity.id
_entity.type
_entity.pdbx_description
1 polymer ?
#
loop_
_entity_poly.entity_id
_entity_poly.type
_entity_poly.pdbx_seq_one_letter_code
_entity_poly.pdbx_strand_id
1 'polypeptide(L)'
;MKKLICCIVISAQFLTYHHISALSIPNKYSAEDAEGGFHQYIKWTELARGAVKTKHPRAEILDFLYVGCSVTSSSTKQYVYKYWVREENREFGVYVTVVENKWGRKRVSKIENTDRMIAYYGKWRRIAKESVRQKYPDAIINGEATPIRCRWIRNNEAIQTFTLWLDRNDTSHIVEVSIQYRIDTDQLLSVNIQDRRSLRG
;
A
#
# COMPACT_ATOMS: atom_id res chain seq x y z
N MET A 1 46.37 -67.33 24.80
CA MET A 1 47.11 -67.17 23.52
C MET A 1 46.11 -67.04 22.39
N LYS A 2 46.29 -66.05 21.50
CA LYS A 2 45.62 -65.86 20.19
C LYS A 2 44.12 -65.52 20.25
N LYS A 3 43.56 -64.55 19.53
CA LYS A 3 44.02 -63.48 18.63
C LYS A 3 42.83 -62.51 18.56
N LEU A 4 43.08 -61.21 18.73
CA LEU A 4 42.13 -60.16 18.35
C LEU A 4 41.92 -60.24 16.84
N ILE A 5 40.66 -60.32 16.38
CA ILE A 5 40.28 -59.93 15.03
C ILE A 5 39.12 -58.95 15.14
N CYS A 6 39.48 -57.72 14.78
CA CYS A 6 38.67 -56.54 14.60
C CYS A 6 37.92 -56.65 13.27
N CYS A 7 36.59 -56.60 13.28
CA CYS A 7 35.79 -56.29 12.09
C CYS A 7 34.86 -55.13 12.43
N ILE A 8 35.26 -53.97 11.94
CA ILE A 8 34.58 -52.69 12.05
C ILE A 8 33.33 -52.75 11.18
N VAL A 9 32.15 -52.74 11.79
CA VAL A 9 30.90 -52.48 11.09
C VAL A 9 30.78 -50.96 10.98
N ILE A 10 31.21 -50.39 9.86
CA ILE A 10 30.95 -48.99 9.52
C ILE A 10 29.49 -48.91 9.08
N SER A 11 28.59 -48.63 10.03
CA SER A 11 27.23 -48.23 9.72
C SER A 11 27.28 -46.82 9.11
N ALA A 12 27.18 -46.75 7.79
CA ALA A 12 26.95 -45.51 7.06
C ALA A 12 25.54 -45.00 7.38
N GLN A 13 25.38 -44.32 8.52
CA GLN A 13 24.23 -43.47 8.75
C GLN A 13 24.40 -42.24 7.87
N PHE A 14 23.77 -42.28 6.69
CA PHE A 14 23.47 -41.10 5.91
C PHE A 14 22.68 -40.14 6.81
N LEU A 15 23.37 -39.17 7.42
CA LEU A 15 22.76 -37.94 7.90
C LEU A 15 22.28 -37.20 6.66
N THR A 16 21.11 -37.57 6.16
CA THR A 16 20.35 -36.74 5.26
C THR A 16 20.00 -35.49 6.05
N TYR A 17 20.78 -34.43 5.83
CA TYR A 17 20.38 -33.08 6.15
C TYR A 17 19.05 -32.86 5.45
N HIS A 18 17.94 -33.05 6.18
CA HIS A 18 16.70 -32.43 5.83
C HIS A 18 17.00 -30.93 5.88
N HIS A 19 17.17 -30.34 4.71
CA HIS A 19 16.86 -28.94 4.54
C HIS A 19 15.45 -28.78 5.11
N ILE A 20 15.39 -28.25 6.34
CA ILE A 20 14.21 -27.55 6.80
C ILE A 20 14.12 -26.41 5.80
N SER A 21 13.39 -26.65 4.71
CA SER A 21 12.79 -25.60 3.91
C SER A 21 12.13 -24.73 4.96
N ALA A 22 12.71 -23.56 5.23
CA ALA A 22 12.06 -22.55 6.01
C ALA A 22 10.68 -22.44 5.38
N LEU A 23 9.65 -22.88 6.11
CA LEU A 23 8.27 -22.71 5.71
C LEU A 23 8.13 -21.22 5.50
N SER A 24 8.23 -20.79 4.24
CA SER A 24 7.85 -19.46 3.84
C SER A 24 6.40 -19.38 4.25
N ILE A 25 6.14 -18.60 5.30
CA ILE A 25 4.80 -18.21 5.68
C ILE A 25 4.17 -17.77 4.36
N PRO A 26 3.12 -18.45 3.86
CA PRO A 26 2.54 -18.07 2.59
C PRO A 26 2.13 -16.61 2.76
N ASN A 27 2.82 -15.72 2.05
CA ASN A 27 2.38 -14.35 1.99
C ASN A 27 0.96 -14.45 1.44
N LYS A 28 -0.04 -14.06 2.23
CA LYS A 28 -1.47 -14.24 1.95
C LYS A 28 -1.89 -13.67 0.57
N TYR A 29 -0.98 -12.97 -0.11
CA TYR A 29 -1.16 -12.24 -1.34
C TYR A 29 0.01 -12.50 -2.29
N SER A 30 -0.32 -12.68 -3.57
CA SER A 30 0.66 -12.93 -4.63
C SER A 30 1.47 -11.68 -4.97
N ALA A 31 2.61 -11.86 -5.65
CA ALA A 31 3.38 -10.73 -6.19
C ALA A 31 2.55 -9.90 -7.20
N GLU A 32 1.65 -10.55 -7.94
CA GLU A 32 0.70 -9.90 -8.85
C GLU A 32 -0.32 -9.04 -8.11
N ASP A 33 -0.81 -9.45 -6.93
CA ASP A 33 -1.70 -8.63 -6.10
C ASP A 33 -0.96 -7.38 -5.55
N ALA A 34 0.33 -7.53 -5.25
CA ALA A 34 1.18 -6.44 -4.78
C ALA A 34 1.46 -5.40 -5.88
N GLU A 35 1.69 -5.82 -7.12
CA GLU A 35 1.80 -4.94 -8.29
C GLU A 35 0.43 -4.42 -8.77
N GLY A 36 -0.63 -5.20 -8.54
CA GLY A 36 -2.04 -4.93 -8.83
C GLY A 36 -2.64 -3.75 -8.07
N GLY A 37 -1.92 -3.17 -7.11
CA GLY A 37 -2.38 -2.02 -6.32
C GLY A 37 -3.20 -2.38 -5.09
N PHE A 38 -3.57 -3.66 -4.93
CA PHE A 38 -4.40 -4.09 -3.81
C PHE A 38 -3.64 -4.06 -2.48
N HIS A 39 -2.30 -3.96 -2.48
CA HIS A 39 -1.46 -3.94 -1.26
C HIS A 39 -0.50 -2.76 -1.13
N GLN A 40 -0.61 -1.70 -1.96
CA GLN A 40 0.25 -0.52 -1.76
C GLN A 40 0.00 0.16 -0.41
N TYR A 41 -1.21 0.00 0.13
CA TYR A 41 -1.53 0.44 1.48
C TYR A 41 -0.74 -0.29 2.57
N ILE A 42 -0.18 -1.48 2.31
CA ILE A 42 0.59 -2.28 3.30
C ILE A 42 2.09 -1.97 3.23
N LYS A 43 2.61 -1.62 2.04
CA LYS A 43 4.06 -1.59 1.72
C LYS A 43 4.95 -1.04 2.84
N TRP A 44 4.60 0.13 3.40
CA TRP A 44 5.42 0.82 4.41
C TRP A 44 4.71 1.08 5.73
N THR A 45 3.60 0.38 5.99
CA THR A 45 2.79 0.59 7.20
C THR A 45 3.59 0.32 8.48
N GLU A 46 4.42 -0.71 8.51
CA GLU A 46 5.21 -1.00 9.71
C GLU A 46 6.37 -0.01 9.91
N LEU A 47 7.01 0.43 8.83
CA LEU A 47 8.02 1.49 8.90
C LEU A 47 7.41 2.80 9.42
N ALA A 48 6.24 3.16 8.91
CA ALA A 48 5.53 4.37 9.32
C ALA A 48 5.02 4.27 10.76
N ARG A 49 4.45 3.11 11.15
CA ARG A 49 4.02 2.82 12.53
C ARG A 49 5.19 2.90 13.51
N GLY A 50 6.33 2.32 13.16
CA GLY A 50 7.56 2.41 13.96
C GLY A 50 8.00 3.86 14.17
N ALA A 51 7.95 4.67 13.12
CA ALA A 51 8.28 6.09 13.20
C ALA A 51 7.35 6.89 14.12
N VAL A 52 6.04 6.57 14.13
CA VAL A 52 5.09 7.14 15.09
C VAL A 52 5.48 6.76 16.51
N LYS A 53 5.73 5.48 16.79
CA LYS A 53 6.13 5.02 18.13
C LYS A 53 7.45 5.63 18.60
N THR A 54 8.41 5.84 17.71
CA THR A 54 9.67 6.52 18.05
C THR A 54 9.45 7.99 18.39
N LYS A 55 8.59 8.69 17.63
CA LYS A 55 8.31 10.12 17.86
C LYS A 55 7.40 10.37 19.06
N HIS A 56 6.46 9.46 19.29
CA HIS A 56 5.42 9.52 20.32
C HIS A 56 5.45 8.25 21.17
N PRO A 57 6.49 8.04 22.00
CA PRO A 57 6.72 6.77 22.70
C PRO A 57 5.68 6.45 23.77
N ARG A 58 4.93 7.45 24.24
CA ARG A 58 3.86 7.27 25.24
C ARG A 58 2.47 7.24 24.61
N ALA A 59 2.38 7.42 23.28
CA ALA A 59 1.10 7.43 22.59
C ALA A 59 0.62 6.01 22.25
N GLU A 60 -0.67 5.78 22.48
CA GLU A 60 -1.39 4.62 21.96
C GLU A 60 -1.81 4.89 20.51
N ILE A 61 -1.56 3.95 19.59
CA ILE A 61 -2.06 4.05 18.20
C ILE A 61 -3.46 3.43 18.16
N LEU A 62 -4.48 4.26 17.91
CA LEU A 62 -5.89 3.86 17.89
C LEU A 62 -6.33 3.31 16.53
N ASP A 63 -5.89 3.96 15.45
CA ASP A 63 -6.28 3.60 14.09
C ASP A 63 -5.23 4.09 13.07
N PHE A 64 -5.33 3.62 11.83
CA PHE A 64 -4.50 4.07 10.72
C PHE A 64 -5.28 4.14 9.40
N LEU A 65 -4.86 5.07 8.54
CA LEU A 65 -5.37 5.23 7.19
C LEU A 65 -4.21 5.36 6.21
N TYR A 66 -4.25 4.57 5.14
CA TYR A 66 -3.44 4.86 3.96
C TYR A 66 -4.03 6.04 3.19
N VAL A 67 -3.29 7.14 3.17
CA VAL A 67 -3.73 8.39 2.55
C VAL A 67 -3.56 8.32 1.03
N GLY A 68 -2.53 7.62 0.57
CA GLY A 68 -2.24 7.41 -0.83
C GLY A 68 -0.75 7.42 -1.10
N CYS A 69 -0.39 7.43 -2.38
CA CYS A 69 0.97 7.66 -2.81
C CYS A 69 1.00 8.72 -3.91
N SER A 70 2.17 9.28 -4.16
CA SER A 70 2.44 10.22 -5.24
C SER A 70 3.80 9.92 -5.86
N VAL A 71 3.95 10.30 -7.12
CA VAL A 71 5.22 10.19 -7.83
C VAL A 71 5.85 11.57 -7.81
N THR A 72 7.08 11.67 -7.30
CA THR A 72 7.82 12.95 -7.25
C THR A 72 8.86 13.07 -8.34
N SER A 73 9.31 11.94 -8.91
CA SER A 73 10.17 11.90 -10.08
C SER A 73 10.06 10.53 -10.76
N SER A 74 10.74 10.34 -11.89
CA SER A 74 10.89 9.04 -12.55
C SER A 74 11.47 7.94 -11.66
N SER A 75 12.11 8.30 -10.55
CA SER A 75 12.83 7.37 -9.69
C SER A 75 12.39 7.42 -8.23
N THR A 76 11.35 8.18 -7.88
CA THR A 76 10.95 8.37 -6.48
C THR A 76 9.43 8.42 -6.34
N LYS A 77 8.94 7.67 -5.34
CA LYS A 77 7.55 7.67 -4.89
C LYS A 77 7.47 8.07 -3.43
N GLN A 78 6.38 8.71 -3.06
CA GLN A 78 6.01 9.01 -1.69
C GLN A 78 4.76 8.24 -1.31
N TYR A 79 4.72 7.71 -0.10
CA TYR A 79 3.59 7.01 0.50
C TYR A 79 3.22 7.72 1.78
N VAL A 80 1.94 8.06 1.93
CA VAL A 80 1.47 8.82 3.08
C VAL A 80 0.47 8.01 3.88
N TYR A 81 0.68 8.01 5.19
CA TYR A 81 -0.13 7.31 6.18
C TYR A 81 -0.59 8.33 7.21
N LYS A 82 -1.81 8.20 7.71
CA LYS A 82 -2.30 8.90 8.89
C LYS A 82 -2.49 7.88 9.99
N TYR A 83 -2.00 8.17 11.19
CA TYR A 83 -2.31 7.42 12.40
C TYR A 83 -3.11 8.32 13.33
N TRP A 84 -4.17 7.78 13.92
CA TRP A 84 -4.82 8.43 15.05
C TRP A 84 -4.18 7.89 16.31
N VAL A 85 -3.63 8.79 17.13
CA VAL A 85 -2.93 8.43 18.34
C VAL A 85 -3.54 9.13 19.54
N ARG A 86 -3.40 8.51 20.71
CA ARG A 86 -3.80 9.07 22.01
C ARG A 86 -2.60 9.19 22.92
N GLU A 87 -2.32 10.39 23.40
CA GLU A 87 -1.26 10.66 24.39
C GLU A 87 -1.79 11.64 25.44
N GLU A 88 -1.60 11.34 26.73
CA GLU A 88 -2.02 12.22 27.84
C GLU A 88 -3.49 12.69 27.73
N ASN A 89 -4.41 11.77 27.43
CA ASN A 89 -5.85 12.01 27.23
C ASN A 89 -6.22 12.89 26.02
N ARG A 90 -5.29 13.13 25.10
CA ARG A 90 -5.57 13.84 23.85
C ARG A 90 -5.42 12.92 22.66
N GLU A 91 -6.43 12.93 21.79
CA GLU A 91 -6.36 12.30 20.48
C GLU A 91 -5.92 13.30 19.41
N PHE A 92 -5.04 12.86 18.52
CA PHE A 92 -4.61 13.66 17.36
C PHE A 92 -4.09 12.78 16.22
N GLY A 93 -4.11 13.34 15.02
CA GLY A 93 -3.57 12.72 13.81
C GLY A 93 -2.06 12.90 13.69
N VAL A 94 -1.37 11.85 13.25
CA VAL A 94 0.04 11.86 12.88
C VAL A 94 0.18 11.37 11.44
N TYR A 95 0.56 12.27 10.55
CA TYR A 95 0.89 11.93 9.18
C TYR A 95 2.36 11.52 9.06
N VAL A 96 2.61 10.42 8.36
CA VAL A 96 3.95 9.92 8.07
C VAL A 96 4.13 9.79 6.56
N THR A 97 5.15 10.45 6.01
CA THR A 97 5.53 10.34 4.60
C THR A 97 6.76 9.47 4.47
N VAL A 98 6.63 8.34 3.78
CA VAL A 98 7.73 7.44 3.42
C VAL A 98 8.11 7.67 1.96
N VAL A 99 9.39 7.92 1.68
CA VAL A 99 9.91 7.95 0.31
C VAL A 99 10.53 6.61 -0.04
N GLU A 100 10.27 6.13 -1.25
CA GLU A 100 10.91 4.95 -1.87
C GLU A 100 11.59 5.40 -3.16
N ASN A 101 12.84 5.02 -3.37
CA ASN A 101 13.55 5.24 -4.63
C ASN A 101 13.47 4.02 -5.56
N LYS A 102 13.96 4.17 -6.81
CA LYS A 102 13.94 3.11 -7.82
C LYS A 102 14.69 1.82 -7.45
N TRP A 103 15.53 1.86 -6.41
CA TRP A 103 16.25 0.69 -5.90
C TRP A 103 15.58 0.06 -4.67
N GLY A 104 14.34 0.47 -4.36
CA GLY A 104 13.60 -0.02 -3.19
C GLY A 104 14.13 0.50 -1.85
N ARG A 105 15.07 1.45 -1.84
CA ARG A 105 15.48 2.08 -0.58
C ARG A 105 14.36 3.00 -0.12
N LYS A 106 13.95 2.80 1.12
CA LYS A 106 12.84 3.47 1.78
C LYS A 106 13.32 4.19 3.03
N ARG A 107 12.76 5.36 3.30
CA ARG A 107 12.99 6.10 4.55
C ARG A 107 11.79 6.96 4.89
N VAL A 108 11.63 7.24 6.18
CA VAL A 108 10.71 8.29 6.63
C VAL A 108 11.31 9.63 6.22
N SER A 109 10.52 10.44 5.54
CA SER A 109 10.91 11.77 5.06
C SER A 109 10.26 12.89 5.85
N LYS A 110 9.07 12.66 6.41
CA LYS A 110 8.29 13.66 7.12
C LYS A 110 7.36 13.02 8.14
N ILE A 111 7.22 13.64 9.31
CA ILE A 111 6.22 13.29 10.33
C ILE A 111 5.53 14.58 10.83
N GLU A 112 4.22 14.68 10.68
CA GLU A 112 3.42 15.88 10.99
C GLU A 112 2.29 15.56 11.94
N ASN A 113 2.16 16.32 13.04
CA ASN A 113 1.04 16.16 13.97
C ASN A 113 -0.08 17.14 13.55
N THR A 114 -1.16 16.62 12.98
CA THR A 114 -2.32 17.41 12.60
C THR A 114 -3.54 16.54 12.36
N ASP A 115 -4.71 17.04 12.77
CA ASP A 115 -5.99 16.44 12.44
C ASP A 115 -6.50 16.85 11.06
N ARG A 116 -5.94 17.94 10.49
CA ARG A 116 -6.35 18.49 9.20
C ARG A 116 -5.99 17.52 8.07
N MET A 117 -6.88 17.43 7.07
CA MET A 117 -6.63 16.64 5.88
C MET A 117 -5.54 17.29 5.01
N ILE A 118 -4.61 16.48 4.49
CA ILE A 118 -3.63 16.96 3.50
C ILE A 118 -4.34 17.21 2.16
N ALA A 119 -4.39 18.48 1.75
CA ALA A 119 -5.16 18.96 0.59
C ALA A 119 -4.79 18.26 -0.73
N TYR A 120 -3.51 17.96 -0.95
CA TYR A 120 -3.03 17.28 -2.17
C TYR A 120 -3.78 15.97 -2.45
N TYR A 121 -3.87 15.10 -1.44
CA TYR A 121 -4.58 13.82 -1.58
C TYR A 121 -6.10 14.00 -1.64
N GLY A 122 -6.62 15.07 -1.03
CA GLY A 122 -8.02 15.48 -1.15
C GLY A 122 -8.41 15.88 -2.59
N LYS A 123 -7.53 16.57 -3.33
CA LYS A 123 -7.78 17.01 -4.72
C LYS A 123 -8.12 15.83 -5.63
N TRP A 124 -7.24 14.83 -5.68
CA TRP A 124 -7.40 13.71 -6.60
C TRP A 124 -8.57 12.79 -6.23
N ARG A 125 -8.84 12.60 -4.93
CA ARG A 125 -10.04 11.88 -4.45
C ARG A 125 -11.33 12.55 -4.92
N ARG A 126 -11.40 13.88 -4.79
CA ARG A 126 -12.55 14.66 -5.24
C ARG A 126 -12.75 14.55 -6.75
N ILE A 127 -11.69 14.71 -7.55
CA ILE A 127 -11.73 14.55 -9.01
C ILE A 127 -12.23 13.14 -9.38
N ALA A 128 -11.73 12.09 -8.71
CA ALA A 128 -12.17 10.72 -8.97
C ALA A 128 -13.67 10.55 -8.71
N LYS A 129 -14.16 11.02 -7.55
CA LYS A 129 -15.57 10.93 -7.15
C LYS A 129 -16.48 11.73 -8.08
N GLU A 130 -16.11 12.96 -8.43
CA GLU A 130 -16.86 13.82 -9.36
C GLU A 130 -16.94 13.20 -10.76
N SER A 131 -15.84 12.64 -11.26
CA SER A 131 -15.81 12.00 -12.59
C SER A 131 -16.71 10.76 -12.65
N VAL A 132 -16.77 9.98 -11.56
CA VAL A 132 -17.69 8.84 -11.44
C VAL A 132 -19.15 9.30 -11.39
N ARG A 133 -19.48 10.35 -10.64
CA ARG A 133 -20.83 10.92 -10.61
C ARG A 133 -21.29 11.40 -11.98
N GLN A 134 -20.39 12.00 -12.76
CA GLN A 134 -20.71 12.44 -14.12
C GLN A 134 -20.96 11.26 -15.06
N LYS A 135 -20.17 10.18 -14.94
CA LYS A 135 -20.31 9.00 -15.79
C LYS A 135 -21.52 8.12 -15.43
N TYR A 136 -21.84 8.03 -14.14
CA TYR A 136 -22.93 7.21 -13.60
C TYR A 136 -23.83 8.08 -12.69
N PRO A 137 -24.65 8.98 -13.28
CA PRO A 137 -25.45 9.95 -12.51
C PRO A 137 -26.56 9.30 -11.66
N ASP A 138 -26.93 8.07 -11.99
CA ASP A 138 -27.93 7.24 -11.32
C ASP A 138 -27.33 6.31 -10.24
N ALA A 139 -26.00 6.22 -10.15
CA ALA A 139 -25.34 5.34 -9.18
C ALA A 139 -25.15 6.00 -7.82
N ILE A 140 -25.30 5.21 -6.76
CA ILE A 140 -24.95 5.61 -5.39
C ILE A 140 -23.48 5.26 -5.17
N ILE A 141 -22.65 6.26 -4.85
CA ILE A 141 -21.25 6.04 -4.50
C ILE A 141 -21.14 5.80 -3.00
N ASN A 142 -20.70 4.59 -2.63
CA ASN A 142 -20.48 4.19 -1.25
C ASN A 142 -19.08 4.61 -0.78
N GLY A 143 -19.05 5.53 0.18
CA GLY A 143 -17.82 5.97 0.84
C GLY A 143 -16.96 6.93 0.01
N GLU A 144 -15.64 6.87 0.26
CA GLU A 144 -14.63 7.72 -0.35
C GLU A 144 -13.81 6.99 -1.41
N ALA A 145 -13.27 7.75 -2.37
CA ALA A 145 -12.36 7.21 -3.37
C ALA A 145 -11.09 6.68 -2.70
N THR A 146 -10.88 5.36 -2.79
CA THR A 146 -9.80 4.67 -2.10
C THR A 146 -8.57 4.60 -3.01
N PRO A 147 -7.43 5.23 -2.65
CA PRO A 147 -6.23 5.19 -3.47
C PRO A 147 -5.61 3.79 -3.43
N ILE A 148 -5.30 3.24 -4.61
CA ILE A 148 -4.71 1.89 -4.74
C ILE A 148 -3.33 1.90 -5.40
N ARG A 149 -3.03 2.90 -6.25
CA ARG A 149 -1.77 2.92 -6.99
C ARG A 149 -1.36 4.33 -7.39
N CYS A 150 -0.06 4.56 -7.42
CA CYS A 150 0.57 5.63 -8.18
C CYS A 150 1.71 5.06 -9.03
N ARG A 151 1.83 5.56 -10.26
CA ARG A 151 2.92 5.18 -11.17
C ARG A 151 3.42 6.37 -11.96
N TRP A 152 4.73 6.45 -12.11
CA TRP A 152 5.33 7.32 -13.10
C TRP A 152 5.00 6.76 -14.49
N ILE A 153 4.81 7.67 -15.43
CA ILE A 153 4.77 7.38 -16.86
C ILE A 153 5.75 8.36 -17.56
N ARG A 154 5.91 8.26 -18.88
CA ARG A 154 6.82 9.13 -19.62
C ARG A 154 6.50 10.64 -19.47
N ASN A 155 7.45 11.48 -19.88
CA ASN A 155 7.26 12.94 -20.06
C ASN A 155 6.89 13.72 -18.78
N ASN A 156 7.41 13.28 -17.63
CA ASN A 156 7.14 13.89 -16.33
C ASN A 156 5.65 13.87 -15.95
N GLU A 157 4.98 12.78 -16.31
CA GLU A 157 3.59 12.55 -16.00
C GLU A 157 3.47 11.34 -15.06
N ALA A 158 2.37 11.30 -14.33
CA ALA A 158 2.06 10.22 -13.42
C ALA A 158 0.59 9.86 -13.51
N ILE A 159 0.26 8.65 -13.07
CA ILE A 159 -1.10 8.18 -12.91
C ILE A 159 -1.36 7.86 -11.44
N GLN A 160 -2.44 8.42 -10.92
CA GLN A 160 -3.03 8.05 -9.65
C GLN A 160 -4.27 7.20 -9.90
N THR A 161 -4.37 6.05 -9.25
CA THR A 161 -5.51 5.13 -9.40
C THR A 161 -6.29 5.01 -8.10
N PHE A 162 -7.61 5.10 -8.21
CA PHE A 162 -8.57 4.96 -7.12
C PHE A 162 -9.58 3.85 -7.43
N THR A 163 -10.16 3.27 -6.39
CA THR A 163 -11.37 2.46 -6.49
C THR A 163 -12.54 3.15 -5.81
N LEU A 164 -13.73 2.98 -6.38
CA LEU A 164 -14.99 3.41 -5.79
C LEU A 164 -16.00 2.25 -5.84
N TRP A 165 -16.77 2.09 -4.76
CA TRP A 165 -17.89 1.16 -4.69
C TRP A 165 -19.15 1.88 -5.14
N LEU A 166 -19.85 1.32 -6.12
CA LEU A 166 -21.07 1.87 -6.69
C LEU A 166 -22.21 0.87 -6.53
N ASP A 167 -23.35 1.35 -6.08
CA ASP A 167 -24.62 0.63 -6.19
C ASP A 167 -25.42 1.21 -7.36
N ARG A 168 -25.83 0.34 -8.28
CA ARG A 168 -26.64 0.69 -9.44
C ARG A 168 -27.47 -0.51 -9.89
N ASN A 169 -28.75 -0.30 -10.20
CA ASN A 169 -29.66 -1.35 -10.67
C ASN A 169 -29.62 -2.61 -9.79
N ASP A 170 -29.72 -2.42 -8.47
CA ASP A 170 -29.65 -3.48 -7.45
C ASP A 170 -28.37 -4.32 -7.44
N THR A 171 -27.30 -3.80 -8.08
CA THR A 171 -25.99 -4.45 -8.11
C THR A 171 -24.89 -3.52 -7.59
N SER A 172 -24.08 -4.05 -6.68
CA SER A 172 -22.85 -3.40 -6.23
C SER A 172 -21.68 -3.80 -7.11
N HIS A 173 -20.90 -2.85 -7.60
CA HIS A 173 -19.68 -3.10 -8.34
C HIS A 173 -18.60 -2.07 -8.02
N ILE A 174 -17.34 -2.45 -8.26
CA ILE A 174 -16.19 -1.57 -8.08
C ILE A 174 -15.84 -0.96 -9.43
N VAL A 175 -15.63 0.35 -9.46
CA VAL A 175 -15.01 1.03 -10.59
C VAL A 175 -13.59 1.44 -10.22
N GLU A 176 -12.68 1.33 -11.18
CA GLU A 176 -11.34 1.87 -11.11
C GLU A 176 -11.27 3.20 -11.85
N VAL A 177 -10.73 4.22 -11.19
CA VAL A 177 -10.52 5.55 -11.76
C VAL A 177 -9.02 5.84 -11.83
N SER A 178 -8.50 5.98 -13.04
CA SER A 178 -7.12 6.37 -13.30
C SER A 178 -7.05 7.83 -13.73
N ILE A 179 -6.37 8.65 -12.93
CA ILE A 179 -6.16 10.08 -13.17
C ILE A 179 -4.71 10.29 -13.62
N GLN A 180 -4.52 10.79 -14.83
CA GLN A 180 -3.21 11.17 -15.35
C GLN A 180 -2.96 12.66 -15.10
N TYR A 181 -1.77 13.00 -14.63
CA TYR A 181 -1.38 14.37 -14.33
C TYR A 181 0.11 14.63 -14.60
N ARG A 182 0.46 15.91 -14.77
CA ARG A 182 1.86 16.37 -14.83
C ARG A 182 2.41 16.54 -13.42
N ILE A 183 3.60 15.99 -13.15
CA ILE A 183 4.16 15.90 -11.78
C ILE A 183 4.49 17.29 -11.21
N ASP A 184 5.09 18.19 -12.00
CA ASP A 184 5.56 19.48 -11.48
C ASP A 184 4.45 20.50 -11.25
N THR A 185 3.36 20.41 -12.02
CA THR A 185 2.30 21.42 -12.06
C THR A 185 0.97 20.94 -11.51
N ASP A 186 0.87 19.65 -11.17
CA ASP A 186 -0.39 18.96 -10.87
C ASP A 186 -1.50 19.21 -11.91
N GLN A 187 -1.10 19.46 -13.16
CA GLN A 187 -2.05 19.66 -14.26
C GLN A 187 -2.74 18.34 -14.57
N LEU A 188 -4.07 18.33 -14.49
CA LEU A 188 -4.89 17.20 -14.93
C LEU A 188 -4.76 17.02 -16.44
N LEU A 189 -4.44 15.82 -16.90
CA LEU A 189 -4.29 15.48 -18.31
C LEU A 189 -5.45 14.61 -18.81
N SER A 190 -5.83 13.60 -18.04
CA SER A 190 -6.95 12.72 -18.40
C SER A 190 -7.52 12.00 -17.17
N VAL A 191 -8.78 11.57 -17.29
CA VAL A 191 -9.43 10.66 -16.33
C VAL A 191 -10.01 9.49 -17.12
N ASN A 192 -9.68 8.27 -16.70
CA ASN A 192 -10.21 7.03 -17.27
C ASN A 192 -10.96 6.25 -16.19
N ILE A 193 -12.15 5.75 -16.51
CA ILE A 193 -13.01 5.01 -15.57
C ILE A 193 -13.35 3.67 -16.18
N GLN A 194 -13.00 2.59 -15.49
CA GLN A 194 -13.21 1.20 -15.92
C GLN A 194 -14.01 0.43 -14.86
N ASP A 195 -14.98 -0.35 -15.30
CA ASP A 195 -15.67 -1.28 -14.40
C ASP A 195 -14.72 -2.44 -14.10
N ARG A 196 -14.42 -2.67 -12.83
CA ARG A 196 -13.69 -3.86 -12.43
C ARG A 196 -14.71 -4.99 -12.47
N ARG A 197 -14.74 -5.76 -13.57
CA ARG A 197 -15.57 -6.98 -13.64
C ARG A 197 -15.29 -7.79 -12.38
N SER A 198 -16.35 -8.06 -11.61
CA SER A 198 -16.30 -9.00 -10.49
C SER A 198 -15.55 -10.23 -10.97
N LEU A 199 -14.41 -10.54 -10.36
CA LEU A 199 -13.89 -11.90 -10.40
C LEU A 199 -14.97 -12.74 -9.74
N ARG A 200 -15.90 -13.29 -10.54
CA ARG A 200 -16.72 -14.41 -10.09
C ARG A 200 -15.70 -15.51 -9.75
N GLY A 201 -15.87 -16.05 -8.55
CA GLY A 201 -14.92 -16.93 -7.86
C GLY A 201 -14.50 -18.16 -8.64
#